data_AF-A0AAD7R1D8-F1
#
_entry.id   AF-A0AAD7R1D8-F1
#
_cell.length_a   1.000
_cell.length_b   1.000
_cell.length_c   1.000
_cell.angle_alpha   90.00
_cell.angle_beta   90.00
_cell.angle_gamma   90.00
#
_symmetry.space_group_name_H-M   'P 1'
#
loop_
_entity.id
_entity.type
_entity.pdbx_description
1 polymer ?
#
loop_
_entity_poly.entity_id
_entity_poly.type
_entity_poly.pdbx_seq_one_letter_code
_entity_poly.pdbx_strand_id
1 'polypeptide(L)' 'MALHLEFQEAGVSAGLQIWRVEGTTLKCFPESLQGSFYMGDAYLVLNTVMEEGVSYSLHYWL' A
#
# COMPACT_ATOMS: atom_id res chain seq x y z
N MET A 1 11.88 10.99 11.45
CA MET A 1 11.52 9.81 10.62
C MET A 1 10.50 9.03 11.42
N ALA A 2 9.25 8.96 10.97
CA ALA A 2 8.24 8.16 11.66
C ALA A 2 8.47 6.69 11.26
N LEU A 3 8.71 5.82 12.23
CA LEU A 3 8.91 4.40 11.99
C LEU A 3 7.53 3.71 12.10
N HIS A 4 6.89 3.47 10.96
CA HIS A 4 5.67 2.65 10.91
C HIS A 4 6.12 1.24 10.52
N LEU A 5 5.80 0.22 11.34
CA LEU A 5 6.21 -1.18 11.08
C LEU A 5 5.70 -1.66 9.71
N GLU A 6 4.53 -1.18 9.34
CA GLU A 6 3.77 -1.55 8.15
C GLU A 6 4.40 -1.03 6.85
N PHE A 7 5.38 -0.11 6.96
CA PHE A 7 6.20 0.37 5.86
C PHE A 7 7.59 -0.26 5.78
N GLN A 8 7.99 -1.13 6.72
CA GLN A 8 9.31 -1.76 6.67
C GLN A 8 9.53 -2.59 5.40
N GLU A 9 8.45 -3.18 4.88
CA GLU A 9 8.48 -3.99 3.66
C GLU A 9 7.90 -3.26 2.44
N ALA A 10 7.59 -1.96 2.55
CA ALA A 10 7.05 -1.19 1.45
C ALA A 10 8.10 -0.93 0.36
N GLY A 11 7.81 -1.34 -0.88
CA GLY A 11 8.67 -1.09 -2.03
C GLY A 11 9.94 -1.94 -2.10
N VAL A 12 10.01 -3.03 -1.34
CA VAL A 12 11.15 -3.98 -1.34
C VAL A 12 11.12 -4.92 -2.54
N SER A 13 9.94 -5.28 -3.04
CA SER A 13 9.74 -6.13 -4.21
C SER A 13 8.83 -5.45 -5.24
N ALA A 14 8.98 -5.84 -6.50
CA ALA A 14 8.05 -5.41 -7.54
C ALA A 14 6.65 -5.97 -7.26
N GLY A 15 5.62 -5.14 -7.45
CA GLY A 15 4.24 -5.52 -7.21
C GLY A 15 3.39 -4.41 -6.62
N LEU A 16 2.15 -4.77 -6.30
CA LEU A 16 1.15 -3.89 -5.73
C LEU A 16 1.01 -4.17 -4.23
N GLN A 17 1.22 -3.16 -3.40
CA GLN A 17 0.99 -3.21 -1.96
C GLN A 17 -0.14 -2.26 -1.61
N ILE A 18 -1.12 -2.76 -0.86
CA ILE A 18 -2.29 -1.99 -0.45
C ILE A 18 -2.36 -1.99 1.07
N TRP A 19 -2.60 -0.82 1.64
CA TRP A 19 -2.90 -0.64 3.05
C TRP A 19 -4.26 0.02 3.20
N ARG A 20 -5.03 -0.42 4.19
CA ARG A 20 -6.25 0.26 4.63
C ARG A 20 -5.91 1.14 5.82
N VAL A 21 -6.44 2.35 5.84
CA VAL A 21 -6.38 3.25 7.00
C VAL A 21 -7.40 2.77 8.02
N GLU A 22 -6.94 2.37 9.20
CA GLU A 22 -7.80 2.03 10.34
C GLU A 22 -7.48 2.97 11.51
N GLY A 23 -8.30 4.01 11.68
CA GLY A 23 -8.08 5.03 12.69
C GLY A 23 -6.83 5.86 12.41
N THR A 24 -5.76 5.65 13.18
CA THR A 24 -4.47 6.35 13.01
C THR A 24 -3.34 5.44 12.53
N THR A 25 -3.65 4.19 12.14
CA THR A 25 -2.65 3.23 11.65
C THR A 25 -3.01 2.70 10.26
N LEU A 26 -2.03 2.15 9.57
CA LEU A 26 -2.17 1.53 8.26
C LEU A 26 -2.05 0.03 8.43
N LYS A 27 -3.06 -0.74 8.01
CA LYS A 27 -2.99 -2.21 8.04
C LYS A 27 -2.82 -2.75 6.64
N CYS A 28 -1.95 -3.76 6.49
CA CYS A 28 -1.82 -4.49 5.24
C CYS A 28 -3.17 -5.07 4.82
N PHE A 29 -3.61 -4.71 3.63
CA PHE A 29 -4.83 -5.23 3.06
C PHE A 29 -4.52 -6.57 2.36
N PRO A 30 -5.26 -7.65 2.67
CA PRO A 30 -4.93 -8.97 2.13
C PRO A 30 -5.05 -9.00 0.62
N GLU A 31 -4.07 -9.63 -0.04
CA GLU A 31 -3.99 -9.70 -1.50
C GLU A 31 -5.23 -10.35 -2.13
N SER A 32 -5.88 -11.27 -1.41
CA SER A 32 -7.12 -11.93 -1.83
C SER A 32 -8.31 -10.98 -2.02
N LEU A 33 -8.27 -9.79 -1.42
CA LEU A 33 -9.31 -8.77 -1.55
C LEU A 33 -8.92 -7.62 -2.49
N GLN A 34 -7.74 -7.68 -3.14
CA GLN A 34 -7.31 -6.66 -4.09
C GLN A 34 -8.38 -6.46 -5.18
N GLY A 35 -8.82 -5.20 -5.34
CA GLY A 35 -9.89 -4.81 -6.27
C GLY A 35 -11.29 -4.70 -5.64
N SER A 36 -11.49 -5.20 -4.42
CA SER A 36 -12.73 -5.00 -3.66
C SER A 36 -12.50 -4.00 -2.53
N PHE A 37 -12.74 -2.72 -2.81
CA PHE A 37 -12.62 -1.65 -1.81
C PHE A 37 -13.95 -1.41 -1.11
N TYR A 38 -13.93 -1.34 0.22
CA TYR A 38 -15.10 -0.98 1.01
C TYR A 38 -15.34 0.54 0.91
N MET A 39 -16.58 0.92 0.56
CA MET A 39 -16.99 2.32 0.55
C MET A 39 -17.01 2.87 1.99
N GLY A 40 -16.34 4.02 2.19
CA GLY A 40 -16.25 4.70 3.49
C GLY A 40 -14.93 4.52 4.22
N ASP A 41 -14.00 3.74 3.67
CA ASP A 41 -12.65 3.59 4.18
C ASP A 41 -11.63 4.23 3.23
N ALA A 42 -10.52 4.70 3.79
CA ALA A 42 -9.39 5.20 3.02
C ALA A 42 -8.34 4.10 2.80
N TYR A 43 -7.74 4.09 1.61
CA TYR A 43 -6.72 3.12 1.22
C TYR A 43 -5.50 3.84 0.66
N LEU A 44 -4.34 3.26 0.91
CA LEU A 44 -3.06 3.65 0.34
C LEU A 44 -2.60 2.51 -0.55
N VAL A 45 -2.20 2.82 -1.79
CA VAL A 45 -1.78 1.84 -2.78
C VAL A 45 -0.39 2.24 -3.28
N LEU A 46 0.59 1.39 -3.07
CA LEU A 46 1.95 1.54 -3.61
C LEU A 46 2.14 0.51 -4.73
N ASN A 47 2.42 1.00 -5.93
CA ASN A 47 2.89 0.18 -7.03
C ASN A 47 4.39 0.35 -7.18
N THR A 48 5.12 -0.77 -7.12
CA THR A 48 6.57 -0.81 -7.28
C THR A 48 6.91 -1.54 -8.57
N VAL A 49 7.59 -0.87 -9.49
CA VAL A 49 8.04 -1.44 -10.76
C VAL A 49 9.56 -1.52 -10.75
N MET A 50 10.12 -2.70 -11.04
CA MET A 50 11.57 -2.97 -11.04
C MET A 50 12.03 -3.57 -12.39
N GLU A 51 11.85 -2.84 -13.48
CA GLU A 51 12.35 -3.24 -14.81
C GLU A 51 13.73 -2.64 -15.10
N GLU A 52 13.81 -1.40 -15.57
CA GLU A 52 15.07 -0.68 -15.86
C GLU A 52 15.53 0.23 -14.70
N GLY A 53 14.96 0.03 -13.51
CA GLY A 53 15.14 0.86 -12.33
C GLY A 53 13.96 0.67 -11.39
N VAL A 54 14.07 1.20 -10.16
CA VAL A 54 12.95 1.14 -9.21
C VAL A 54 12.09 2.39 -9.34
N SER A 55 10.84 2.21 -9.76
CA SER A 55 9.83 3.26 -9.80
C SER A 55 8.75 2.98 -8.79
N TYR A 56 8.35 4.03 -8.06
CA TYR A 56 7.31 3.98 -7.04
C TYR A 56 6.16 4.90 -7.43
N SER A 57 4.96 4.33 -7.56
CA SER A 57 3.72 5.09 -7.77
C SER A 57 2.83 4.92 -6.54
N LEU A 58 2.64 5.99 -5.78
CA LEU A 58 1.81 6.02 -4.58
C LEU A 58 0.46 6.68 -4.89
N HIS A 59 -0.63 5.97 -4.63
CA HIS A 59 -1.98 6.42 -4.83
C HIS A 59 -2.75 6.35 -3.51
N TYR A 60 -3.67 7.30 -3.31
CA TYR A 60 -4.63 7.26 -2.20
C TYR A 60 -6.05 7.17 -2.76
N TRP A 61 -6.88 6.38 -2.11
CA TRP A 61 -8.29 6.18 -2.47
C TRP A 61 -9.14 6.47 -1.23
N LEU A 62 -10.26 7.18 -1.43
CA LEU A 62 -11.18 7.66 -0.38
C LEU A 62 -12.61 7.21 -0.68
#